data_AF-A0A9P7G6S6-F1
#
_entry.id   AF-A0A9P7G6S6-F1
#
_cell.length_a   1.000
_cell.length_b   1.000
_cell.length_c   1.000
_cell.angle_alpha   90.00
_cell.angle_beta   90.00
_cell.angle_gamma   90.00
#
_symmetry.space_group_name_H-M   'P 1'
#
loop_
_entity.id
_entity.type
_entity.pdbx_description
1 polymer ?
#
loop_
_entity_poly.entity_id
_entity_poly.type
_entity_poly.pdbx_seq_one_letter_code
_entity_poly.pdbx_strand_id
1 'polypeptide(L)'
;MNEATDKPRWHEKVFDDAITSKWKEEIQANTDFTNEMFDWCIAELRYKIPVFEKTGAISVYNGDVVKSDTTVPPALQEALKAAVVSLENVPDRHKDWHPGSDGKVLDLVHPSLFPLVYGKSRILETSRVGLEDCITRCGEGETIPVPDSSNGPIGIP
;
A
#
# COMPACT_ATOMS: atom_id res chain seq x y z
N MET A 1 -2.66 8.19 16.17
CA MET A 1 -3.81 7.35 15.75
C MET A 1 -3.38 6.07 15.04
N ASN A 2 -2.62 6.15 13.93
CA ASN A 2 -2.21 4.95 13.19
C ASN A 2 -1.44 3.94 14.05
N GLU A 3 -0.34 4.35 14.68
CA GLU A 3 0.47 3.48 15.53
C GLU A 3 -0.31 2.89 16.72
N ALA A 4 -1.19 3.67 17.33
CA ALA A 4 -2.02 3.21 18.44
C ALA A 4 -2.95 2.06 18.00
N THR A 5 -3.45 2.13 16.76
CA THR A 5 -4.35 1.12 16.18
C THR A 5 -3.62 -0.05 15.53
N ASP A 6 -2.28 -0.04 15.47
CA ASP A 6 -1.44 -1.20 15.10
C ASP A 6 -1.15 -2.11 16.30
N LYS A 7 -1.34 -1.62 17.53
CA LYS A 7 -1.13 -2.41 18.74
C LYS A 7 -2.21 -3.52 18.83
N PRO A 8 -1.86 -4.77 19.18
CA PRO A 8 -2.83 -5.84 19.35
C PRO A 8 -3.90 -5.47 20.39
N ARG A 9 -5.16 -5.74 20.08
CA ARG A 9 -6.32 -5.47 20.94
C ARG A 9 -6.44 -3.98 21.35
N TRP A 10 -6.00 -3.05 20.50
CA TRP A 10 -6.08 -1.61 20.79
C TRP A 10 -7.51 -1.16 21.14
N HIS A 11 -8.53 -1.74 20.49
CA HIS A 11 -9.94 -1.41 20.67
C HIS A 11 -10.45 -1.72 22.07
N GLU A 12 -9.85 -2.70 22.76
CA GLU A 12 -10.14 -2.97 24.17
C GLU A 12 -9.32 -2.04 25.07
N LYS A 13 -8.04 -1.86 24.72
CA LYS A 13 -7.05 -1.12 25.52
C LYS A 13 -7.34 0.38 25.62
N VAL A 14 -8.05 0.97 24.67
CA VAL A 14 -8.36 2.41 24.68
C VAL A 14 -9.31 2.81 25.84
N PHE A 15 -9.97 1.85 26.48
CA PHE A 15 -10.78 2.06 27.68
C PHE A 15 -10.00 1.87 28.99
N ASP A 16 -8.77 1.39 28.93
CA ASP A 16 -7.91 1.22 30.10
C ASP A 16 -7.07 2.49 30.32
N ASP A 17 -7.41 3.23 31.37
CA ASP A 17 -6.74 4.49 31.71
C ASP A 17 -5.24 4.29 31.97
N ALA A 18 -4.81 3.18 32.59
CA ALA A 18 -3.40 2.91 32.83
C ALA A 18 -2.63 2.64 31.53
N ILE A 19 -3.28 2.04 30.53
CA ILE A 19 -2.69 1.85 29.21
C ILE A 19 -2.64 3.17 28.43
N THR A 20 -3.73 3.94 28.43
CA THR A 20 -3.74 5.23 27.72
C THR A 20 -2.77 6.24 28.34
N SER A 21 -2.54 6.22 29.66
CA SER A 21 -1.47 7.01 30.29
C SER A 21 -0.09 6.68 29.72
N LYS A 22 0.23 5.40 29.52
CA LYS A 22 1.50 4.99 28.89
C LYS A 22 1.59 5.45 27.44
N TRP A 23 0.50 5.37 26.68
CA TRP A 23 0.48 5.90 25.31
C TRP A 23 0.69 7.42 25.28
N LYS A 24 0.21 8.14 26.31
CA LYS A 24 0.46 9.58 26.48
C LYS A 24 1.93 9.87 26.76
N GLU A 25 2.58 9.06 27.59
CA GLU A 25 4.03 9.15 27.85
C GLU A 25 4.88 8.85 26.60
N GLU A 26 4.49 7.85 25.80
CA GLU A 26 5.19 7.48 24.55
C GLU A 26 5.29 8.66 23.56
N ILE A 27 4.31 9.56 23.55
CA ILE A 27 4.23 10.70 22.63
C ILE A 27 4.66 12.04 23.25
N GLN A 28 4.96 12.09 24.55
CA GLN A 28 5.37 13.32 25.25
C GLN A 28 6.71 13.89 24.76
N ALA A 29 7.51 13.10 24.05
CA ALA A 29 8.70 13.60 23.36
C ALA A 29 8.37 14.54 22.19
N ASN A 30 7.11 14.57 21.74
CA ASN A 30 6.63 15.45 20.68
C ASN A 30 6.07 16.75 21.29
N THR A 31 6.86 17.83 21.22
CA THR A 31 6.52 19.12 21.83
C THR A 31 5.28 19.79 21.25
N ASP A 32 4.85 19.38 20.06
CA ASP A 32 3.71 19.97 19.35
C ASP A 32 2.39 19.22 19.64
N PHE A 33 2.42 18.18 20.48
CA PHE A 33 1.26 17.34 20.78
C PHE A 33 0.70 17.65 22.18
N THR A 34 -0.36 18.44 22.25
CA THR A 34 -0.92 18.89 23.54
C THR A 34 -1.74 17.80 24.23
N ASN A 35 -2.02 18.01 25.52
CA ASN A 35 -2.90 17.12 26.29
C ASN A 35 -4.32 17.07 25.70
N GLU A 36 -4.84 18.19 25.23
CA GLU A 36 -6.16 18.29 24.61
C GLU A 36 -6.23 17.52 23.29
N MET A 37 -5.14 17.55 22.50
CA MET A 37 -5.02 16.73 21.28
C MET A 37 -5.02 15.24 21.61
N PHE A 38 -4.30 14.83 22.67
CA PHE A 38 -4.32 13.45 23.13
C PHE A 38 -5.72 13.01 23.55
N ASP A 39 -6.37 13.80 24.39
CA ASP A 39 -7.70 13.49 24.92
C ASP A 39 -8.72 13.40 23.78
N TRP A 40 -8.60 14.26 22.76
CA TRP A 40 -9.40 14.19 21.54
C TRP A 40 -9.12 12.90 20.74
N CYS A 41 -7.85 12.50 20.55
CA CYS A 41 -7.51 11.24 19.88
C CYS A 41 -8.09 10.02 20.61
N ILE A 42 -8.05 9.99 21.94
CA ILE A 42 -8.68 8.92 22.73
C ILE A 42 -10.19 8.91 22.54
N ALA A 43 -10.84 10.08 22.58
CA ALA A 43 -12.27 10.20 22.34
C ALA A 43 -12.64 9.74 20.92
N GLU A 44 -11.85 10.11 19.91
CA GLU A 44 -12.03 9.70 18.51
C GLU A 44 -11.89 8.18 18.34
N LEU A 45 -10.87 7.55 18.94
CA LEU A 45 -10.70 6.10 18.92
C LEU A 45 -11.92 5.39 19.53
N ARG A 46 -12.38 5.84 20.70
CA ARG A 46 -13.57 5.29 21.37
C ARG A 46 -14.83 5.46 20.50
N TYR A 47 -14.98 6.61 19.85
CA TYR A 47 -16.09 6.86 18.92
C TYR A 47 -16.07 5.93 17.69
N LYS A 48 -14.89 5.55 17.20
CA LYS A 48 -14.71 4.66 16.04
C LYS A 48 -14.97 3.18 16.33
N ILE A 49 -14.95 2.76 17.60
CA ILE A 49 -15.07 1.34 18.00
C ILE A 49 -16.36 0.67 17.50
N PRO A 50 -17.57 1.26 17.65
CA PRO A 50 -18.79 0.59 17.20
C PRO A 50 -18.81 0.29 15.70
N VAL A 51 -18.08 1.07 14.89
CA VAL A 51 -17.91 0.79 13.46
C VAL A 51 -16.86 -0.31 13.28
N PHE A 52 -15.71 -0.20 13.94
CA PHE A 52 -14.65 -1.20 13.89
C PHE A 52 -15.13 -2.60 14.32
N GLU A 53 -15.92 -2.73 15.39
CA GLU A 53 -16.47 -4.02 15.84
C GLU A 53 -17.40 -4.66 14.82
N LYS A 54 -18.09 -3.84 14.01
CA LYS A 54 -19.00 -4.33 12.96
C LYS A 54 -18.28 -4.69 11.67
N THR A 55 -17.22 -3.96 11.32
CA THR A 55 -16.60 -4.04 9.98
C THR A 55 -15.20 -4.66 10.00
N GLY A 56 -14.55 -4.72 11.17
CA GLY A 56 -13.13 -5.03 11.29
C GLY A 56 -12.21 -3.96 10.71
N ALA A 57 -12.72 -2.76 10.41
CA ALA A 57 -12.02 -1.72 9.69
C ALA A 57 -12.04 -0.36 10.41
N ILE A 58 -10.95 0.41 10.31
CA ILE A 58 -10.82 1.73 10.93
C ILE A 58 -10.14 2.73 9.99
N SER A 59 -10.72 3.93 9.90
CA SER A 59 -10.09 5.07 9.23
C SER A 59 -9.03 5.70 10.15
N VAL A 60 -7.80 5.80 9.66
CA VAL A 60 -6.62 6.25 10.44
C VAL A 60 -6.02 7.57 9.99
N TYR A 61 -6.32 8.03 8.77
CA TYR A 61 -5.89 9.33 8.24
C TYR A 61 -7.05 10.05 7.54
N ASN A 62 -6.95 11.38 7.49
CA ASN A 62 -7.84 12.19 6.66
C ASN A 62 -7.63 11.84 5.18
N GLY A 63 -8.73 11.70 4.43
CA GLY A 63 -8.69 11.24 3.03
C GLY A 63 -9.03 9.76 2.84
N ASP A 64 -9.85 9.19 3.73
CA ASP A 64 -10.41 7.83 3.61
C ASP A 64 -9.38 6.70 3.55
N VAL A 65 -8.24 6.87 4.22
CA VAL A 65 -7.29 5.78 4.44
C VAL A 65 -7.80 4.87 5.55
N VAL A 66 -8.25 3.67 5.15
CA VAL A 66 -8.82 2.66 6.04
C VAL A 66 -7.89 1.46 6.14
N LYS A 67 -7.75 0.89 7.32
CA LYS A 67 -7.06 -0.39 7.55
C LYS A 67 -7.99 -1.44 8.12
N SER A 68 -7.71 -2.69 7.80
CA SER A 68 -8.38 -3.87 8.35
C SER A 68 -7.47 -5.08 8.28
N ASP A 69 -7.40 -5.83 9.36
CA ASP A 69 -6.67 -7.10 9.42
C ASP A 69 -7.49 -8.29 8.88
N THR A 70 -8.77 -8.06 8.54
CA THR A 70 -9.73 -9.12 8.21
C THR A 70 -10.36 -8.99 6.83
N THR A 71 -10.18 -7.86 6.14
CA THR A 71 -10.80 -7.62 4.82
C THR A 71 -10.37 -8.64 3.77
N VAL A 72 -9.11 -9.10 3.80
CA VAL A 72 -8.61 -10.11 2.85
C VAL A 72 -8.86 -11.50 3.42
N PRO A 73 -9.71 -12.34 2.79
CA PRO A 73 -9.97 -13.68 3.29
C PRO A 73 -8.70 -14.54 3.30
N PRO A 74 -8.48 -15.42 4.31
CA PRO A 74 -7.29 -16.28 4.36
C PRO A 74 -7.09 -17.11 3.09
N ALA A 75 -8.17 -17.63 2.51
CA ALA A 75 -8.09 -18.40 1.26
C ALA A 75 -7.56 -17.57 0.09
N LEU A 76 -7.96 -16.30 -0.03
CA LEU A 76 -7.46 -15.40 -1.06
C LEU A 76 -5.99 -15.03 -0.80
N GLN A 77 -5.63 -14.79 0.46
CA GLN A 77 -4.25 -14.53 0.86
C GLN A 77 -3.33 -15.71 0.47
N GLU A 78 -3.72 -16.94 0.77
CA GLU A 78 -2.95 -18.13 0.41
C GLU A 78 -2.91 -18.37 -1.10
N ALA A 79 -4.01 -18.09 -1.82
CA ALA A 79 -4.02 -18.16 -3.28
C ALA A 79 -3.05 -17.15 -3.91
N LEU A 80 -2.99 -15.91 -3.39
CA LEU A 80 -2.05 -14.89 -3.86
C LEU A 80 -0.60 -15.30 -3.58
N LYS A 81 -0.30 -15.79 -2.37
CA LYS A 81 1.03 -16.32 -2.03
C LYS A 81 1.42 -17.43 -3.00
N ALA A 82 0.57 -18.43 -3.18
CA ALA A 82 0.82 -19.55 -4.08
C ALA A 82 1.06 -19.11 -5.53
N ALA A 83 0.32 -18.10 -6.01
CA ALA A 83 0.47 -17.58 -7.36
C ALA A 83 1.83 -16.88 -7.59
N VAL A 84 2.41 -16.27 -6.56
CA VAL A 84 3.69 -15.54 -6.68
C VAL A 84 4.92 -16.38 -6.34
N VAL A 85 4.74 -17.59 -5.79
CA VAL A 85 5.83 -18.52 -5.42
C VAL A 85 6.86 -18.71 -6.55
N SER A 86 6.42 -18.82 -7.81
CA SER A 86 7.35 -19.02 -8.94
C SER A 86 8.20 -17.77 -9.24
N LEU A 87 7.73 -16.58 -8.87
CA LEU A 87 8.48 -15.33 -9.00
C LEU A 87 9.47 -15.15 -7.84
N GLU A 88 9.11 -15.62 -6.64
CA GLU A 88 9.97 -15.57 -5.45
C GLU A 88 11.09 -16.62 -5.49
N ASN A 89 10.77 -17.84 -5.96
CA ASN A 89 11.66 -19.00 -5.96
C ASN A 89 12.59 -19.04 -7.18
N VAL A 90 13.31 -17.95 -7.41
CA VAL A 90 14.40 -17.88 -8.38
C VAL A 90 15.76 -18.05 -7.69
N PRO A 91 16.82 -18.47 -8.41
CA PRO A 91 18.18 -18.48 -7.85
C PRO A 91 18.55 -17.11 -7.27
N ASP A 92 19.28 -17.06 -6.15
CA ASP A 92 19.55 -15.81 -5.42
C ASP A 92 20.17 -14.71 -6.29
N ARG A 93 20.99 -15.09 -7.28
CA ARG A 93 21.58 -14.15 -8.26
C ARG A 93 20.56 -13.43 -9.16
N HIS A 94 19.32 -13.90 -9.23
CA HIS A 94 18.23 -13.30 -9.99
C HIS A 94 17.21 -12.59 -9.08
N LYS A 95 17.38 -12.65 -7.74
CA LYS A 95 16.50 -11.94 -6.82
C LYS A 95 16.79 -10.44 -6.88
N ASP A 96 15.76 -9.65 -7.17
CA ASP A 96 15.84 -8.19 -7.24
C ASP A 96 15.52 -7.58 -5.87
N TRP A 97 16.54 -7.53 -5.00
CA TRP A 97 16.38 -6.97 -3.66
C TRP A 97 16.27 -5.45 -3.72
N HIS A 98 15.21 -4.91 -3.12
CA HIS A 98 14.95 -3.48 -3.14
C HIS A 98 16.11 -2.70 -2.49
N PRO A 99 16.72 -1.72 -3.18
CA PRO A 99 17.79 -0.90 -2.61
C PRO A 99 17.37 -0.22 -1.30
N GLY A 100 18.25 -0.23 -0.29
CA GLY A 100 17.96 0.39 1.00
C GLY A 100 17.00 -0.38 1.91
N SER A 101 16.59 -1.60 1.54
CA SER A 101 15.70 -2.44 2.35
C SER A 101 16.41 -3.34 3.38
N ASP A 102 17.75 -3.33 3.43
CA ASP A 102 18.55 -4.31 4.19
C ASP A 102 18.23 -5.79 3.83
N GLY A 103 17.85 -6.06 2.58
CA GLY A 103 17.48 -7.42 2.15
C GLY A 103 16.15 -7.90 2.72
N LYS A 104 15.23 -6.99 3.07
CA LYS A 104 13.91 -7.32 3.62
C LYS A 104 12.79 -7.24 2.59
N VAL A 105 13.02 -6.54 1.48
CA VAL A 105 12.02 -6.34 0.43
C VAL A 105 12.56 -6.87 -0.88
N LEU A 106 11.84 -7.82 -1.47
CA LEU A 106 12.14 -8.41 -2.77
C LEU A 106 11.13 -7.87 -3.79
N ASP A 107 11.62 -7.23 -4.84
CA ASP A 107 10.78 -6.73 -5.92
C ASP A 107 10.49 -7.87 -6.90
N LEU A 108 9.28 -8.47 -6.81
CA LEU A 108 8.87 -9.55 -7.73
C LEU A 108 8.70 -9.06 -9.16
N VAL A 109 8.28 -7.80 -9.30
CA VAL A 109 8.17 -7.06 -10.55
C VAL A 109 8.57 -5.63 -10.26
N HIS A 110 9.78 -5.24 -10.65
CA HIS A 110 10.25 -3.88 -10.46
C HIS A 110 9.67 -2.97 -11.57
N PRO A 111 8.87 -1.92 -11.25
CA PRO A 111 8.19 -1.10 -12.26
C PRO A 111 9.13 -0.48 -13.29
N SER A 112 10.34 -0.08 -12.87
CA SER A 112 11.35 0.49 -13.78
C SER A 112 11.97 -0.51 -14.77
N LEU A 113 11.76 -1.83 -14.62
CA LEU A 113 12.24 -2.84 -15.57
C LEU A 113 11.32 -3.00 -16.79
N PHE A 114 10.09 -2.48 -16.71
CA PHE A 114 9.11 -2.54 -17.79
C PHE A 114 8.68 -1.13 -18.24
N PRO A 115 9.63 -0.22 -18.55
CA PRO A 115 9.28 1.11 -19.01
C PRO A 115 8.67 1.05 -20.41
N LEU A 116 7.98 2.13 -20.79
CA LEU A 116 7.61 2.36 -22.18
C LEU A 116 8.88 2.54 -23.02
N VAL A 117 9.03 1.75 -24.08
CA VAL A 117 10.14 1.81 -25.03
C VAL A 117 9.59 2.02 -26.43
N TYR A 118 9.97 3.12 -27.05
CA TYR A 118 9.59 3.41 -28.44
C TYR A 118 10.10 2.34 -29.41
N GLY A 119 9.27 1.98 -30.39
CA GLY A 119 9.53 0.90 -31.33
C GLY A 119 9.38 -0.51 -30.75
N LYS A 120 8.99 -0.65 -29.48
CA LYS A 120 8.83 -1.96 -28.81
C LYS A 120 7.54 -2.09 -28.01
N SER A 121 7.23 -1.12 -27.16
CA SER A 121 6.04 -1.16 -26.30
C SER A 121 4.77 -0.98 -27.12
N ARG A 122 3.70 -1.69 -26.71
CA ARG A 122 2.38 -1.58 -27.34
C ARG A 122 1.51 -0.59 -26.59
N ILE A 123 0.73 0.20 -27.33
CA ILE A 123 -0.23 1.16 -26.80
C ILE A 123 -1.62 0.90 -27.38
N LEU A 124 -2.64 1.30 -26.63
CA LEU A 124 -4.03 1.31 -27.07
C LEU A 124 -4.43 2.76 -27.32
N GLU A 125 -4.38 3.21 -28.57
CA GLU A 125 -4.63 4.63 -28.92
C GLU A 125 -6.08 5.06 -28.67
N THR A 126 -7.03 4.16 -28.92
CA THR A 126 -8.46 4.49 -28.97
C THR A 126 -9.31 3.75 -27.95
N SER A 127 -8.71 2.88 -27.14
CA SER A 127 -9.44 2.06 -26.17
C SER A 127 -8.77 2.06 -24.80
N ARG A 128 -9.53 1.68 -23.78
CA ARG A 128 -9.07 1.60 -22.39
C ARG A 128 -9.20 0.17 -21.90
N VAL A 129 -8.29 -0.24 -21.03
CA VAL A 129 -8.33 -1.52 -20.33
C VAL A 129 -9.10 -1.32 -19.02
N GLY A 130 -10.12 -2.13 -18.79
CA GLY A 130 -10.84 -2.22 -17.53
C GLY A 130 -10.27 -3.30 -16.62
N LEU A 131 -10.81 -3.41 -15.40
CA LEU A 131 -10.38 -4.44 -14.45
C LEU A 131 -10.78 -5.85 -14.90
N GLU A 132 -11.93 -5.98 -15.58
CA GLU A 132 -12.47 -7.28 -15.98
C GLU A 132 -11.76 -7.90 -17.20
N ASP A 133 -11.20 -7.07 -18.07
CA ASP A 133 -10.59 -7.49 -19.34
C ASP A 133 -9.06 -7.31 -19.38
N CYS A 134 -8.44 -6.83 -18.30
CA CYS A 134 -7.00 -6.50 -18.29
C CYS A 134 -6.08 -7.66 -18.62
N ILE A 135 -6.39 -8.86 -18.13
CA ILE A 135 -5.60 -10.05 -18.40
C ILE A 135 -5.79 -10.50 -19.86
N THR A 136 -7.03 -10.57 -20.33
CA THR A 136 -7.34 -11.03 -21.70
C THR A 136 -6.79 -10.11 -22.76
N ARG A 137 -6.70 -8.81 -22.46
CA ARG A 137 -6.21 -7.78 -23.38
C ARG A 137 -4.71 -7.53 -23.25
N CYS A 138 -4.03 -8.29 -22.39
CA CYS A 138 -2.59 -8.19 -22.24
C CYS A 138 -1.90 -8.49 -23.58
N GLY A 139 -1.10 -7.53 -24.06
CA GLY A 139 -0.39 -7.63 -25.33
C GLY A 139 -1.17 -7.14 -26.55
N GLU A 140 -2.41 -6.66 -26.42
CA GLU A 140 -3.12 -5.96 -27.50
C GLU A 140 -2.49 -4.61 -27.89
N GLY A 141 -3.04 -3.96 -28.93
CA GLY A 141 -2.64 -2.63 -29.36
C GLY A 141 -1.63 -2.62 -30.50
N GLU A 142 -1.01 -1.46 -30.71
CA GLU A 142 -0.02 -1.23 -31.76
C GLU A 142 1.30 -0.78 -31.14
N THR A 143 2.41 -1.12 -31.79
CA THR A 143 3.73 -0.72 -31.31
C THR A 143 3.88 0.78 -31.47
N ILE A 144 4.18 1.48 -30.37
CA ILE A 144 4.38 2.93 -30.41
C ILE A 144 5.60 3.26 -31.30
N PRO A 145 5.48 4.14 -32.30
CA PRO A 145 6.55 4.41 -33.24
C PRO A 145 7.73 5.14 -32.57
N VAL A 146 8.93 4.98 -33.11
CA VAL A 146 10.09 5.78 -32.70
C VAL A 146 9.87 7.23 -33.14
N PRO A 147 9.93 8.23 -32.23
CA PRO A 147 9.78 9.63 -32.60
C PRO A 147 10.84 10.05 -33.62
N ASP A 148 10.43 10.81 -34.62
CA ASP A 148 11.38 11.37 -35.59
C ASP A 148 12.38 12.29 -34.90
N SER A 149 13.67 12.03 -35.12
CA SER A 149 14.79 12.80 -34.54
C SER A 149 14.82 14.28 -34.95
N SER A 150 13.96 14.72 -35.89
CA SER A 150 13.76 16.12 -36.26
C SER A 150 12.88 16.90 -35.27
N ASN A 151 12.08 16.20 -34.46
CA ASN A 151 11.36 16.79 -33.34
C ASN A 151 12.26 16.61 -32.11
N GLY A 152 12.87 17.70 -31.64
CA GLY A 152 13.82 17.71 -30.53
C GLY A 152 13.30 17.00 -29.26
N PRO A 153 14.16 16.78 -28.25
CA PRO A 153 13.79 15.95 -27.11
C PRO A 153 12.51 16.47 -26.46
N ILE A 154 11.47 15.64 -26.46
CA ILE A 154 10.30 15.87 -25.61
C ILE A 154 10.83 15.72 -24.19
N GLY A 155 11.10 16.85 -23.54
CA GLY A 155 11.47 16.89 -22.13
C GLY A 155 10.44 16.10 -21.35
N ILE A 156 10.91 15.07 -20.65
CA ILE A 156 10.12 14.39 -19.63
C ILE A 156 9.96 15.43 -18.51
N PRO A 157 8.73 15.76 -18.08
CA PRO A 157 8.52 16.70 -16.98
C PRO A 157 9.16 16.22 -15.67
#